data_AF-A0A0F9VU05-F1
#
_entry.id   AF-A0A0F9VU05-F1
#
_cell.length_a   1.000
_cell.length_b   1.000
_cell.length_c   1.000
_cell.angle_alpha   90.00
_cell.angle_beta   90.00
_cell.angle_gamma   90.00
#
_symmetry.space_group_name_H-M   'P 1'
#
loop_
_entity.id
_entity.type
_entity.pdbx_description
1 polymer ?
#
loop_
_entity_poly.entity_id
_entity_poly.type
_entity_poly.pdbx_seq_one_letter_code
_entity_poly.pdbx_strand_id
1 'polypeptide(L)'
;MNRQITKVEASVGFWNDLEPLRKERWYPDLRRAIANFVTDLAAGNPVRERGFSNPRLKGIMHLNLPKDLRLFHVYPESDTLRLCLVADHKVYGFNGKHMGREAATADKIWRGVEMPVAVSPFWKNLKWKTPAEVCDHPELAEMSVDGLRSLIDDLDQEADSWQKLTRHLKVDGIDDIPLKDFETWSDDLIRAQDCAYNSLETIAKNARGKLSVDDFSVWCEP
;
A
#
# COMPACT_ATOMS: atom_id res chain seq x y z
N MET A 1 -28.67 -2.13 -9.02
CA MET A 1 -28.02 -3.25 -8.30
C MET A 1 -26.70 -2.71 -7.78
N ASN A 2 -26.48 -2.75 -6.47
CA ASN A 2 -25.14 -2.47 -5.94
C ASN A 2 -24.23 -3.62 -6.37
N ARG A 3 -23.05 -3.29 -6.88
CA ARG A 3 -22.06 -4.29 -7.26
C ARG A 3 -21.45 -4.86 -5.99
N GLN A 4 -21.22 -6.16 -5.96
CA GLN A 4 -20.51 -6.84 -4.89
C GLN A 4 -19.32 -7.60 -5.47
N ILE A 5 -18.13 -7.34 -4.92
CA ILE A 5 -16.89 -7.99 -5.35
C ILE A 5 -16.50 -9.10 -4.37
N THR A 6 -15.81 -10.12 -4.87
CA THR A 6 -15.22 -11.21 -4.09
C THR A 6 -13.72 -11.35 -4.34
N LYS A 7 -13.20 -10.68 -5.39
CA LYS A 7 -11.79 -10.74 -5.79
C LYS A 7 -11.24 -9.35 -6.06
N VAL A 8 -9.95 -9.17 -5.74
CA VAL A 8 -9.22 -7.95 -6.02
C VAL A 8 -7.95 -8.26 -6.80
N GLU A 9 -7.68 -7.48 -7.83
CA GLU A 9 -6.44 -7.50 -8.59
C GLU A 9 -5.81 -6.11 -8.53
N ALA A 10 -4.48 -6.05 -8.46
CA ALA A 10 -3.74 -4.80 -8.57
C ALA A 10 -2.82 -4.88 -9.80
N SER A 11 -2.79 -3.85 -10.63
CA SER A 11 -1.85 -3.79 -11.75
C SER A 11 -0.46 -3.35 -11.28
N VAL A 12 0.57 -3.63 -12.09
CA VAL A 12 1.90 -3.04 -11.92
C VAL A 12 1.84 -1.51 -11.88
N GLY A 13 0.96 -0.90 -12.69
CA GLY A 13 0.77 0.55 -12.71
C GLY A 13 0.32 1.10 -11.35
N PHE A 14 -0.63 0.42 -10.70
CA PHE A 14 -1.12 0.80 -9.38
C PHE A 14 0.00 0.80 -8.34
N TRP A 15 0.81 -0.26 -8.30
CA TRP A 15 1.94 -0.36 -7.38
C TRP A 15 3.01 0.70 -7.65
N ASN A 16 3.42 0.86 -8.91
CA ASN A 16 4.40 1.86 -9.30
C ASN A 16 3.96 3.29 -8.94
N ASP A 17 2.66 3.58 -9.02
CA ASP A 17 2.10 4.87 -8.64
C ASP A 17 2.10 5.08 -7.11
N LEU A 18 1.94 4.01 -6.31
CA LEU A 18 2.00 4.09 -4.85
C LEU A 18 3.42 4.23 -4.30
N GLU A 19 4.41 3.59 -4.92
CA GLU A 19 5.81 3.58 -4.44
C GLU A 19 6.36 4.98 -4.07
N PRO A 20 6.31 5.99 -4.96
CA PRO A 20 6.83 7.32 -4.63
C PRO A 20 5.99 8.06 -3.57
N LEU A 21 4.74 7.64 -3.34
CA LEU A 21 3.85 8.24 -2.34
C LEU A 21 4.13 7.73 -0.93
N ARG A 22 4.80 6.57 -0.78
CA ARG A 22 5.14 5.96 0.53
C ARG A 22 5.93 6.88 1.46
N LYS A 23 6.70 7.82 0.89
CA LYS A 23 7.47 8.81 1.66
C LYS A 23 6.62 9.92 2.28
N GLU A 24 5.39 10.07 1.81
CA GLU A 24 4.50 11.15 2.21
C GLU A 24 3.84 10.85 3.54
N ARG A 25 3.76 11.85 4.43
CA ARG A 25 3.17 11.68 5.77
C ARG A 25 1.70 11.23 5.75
N TRP A 26 0.97 11.57 4.68
CA TRP A 26 -0.46 11.28 4.50
C TRP A 26 -0.72 9.96 3.76
N TYR A 27 0.31 9.22 3.38
CA TYR A 27 0.17 7.95 2.68
C TYR A 27 -0.69 6.90 3.43
N PRO A 28 -0.66 6.80 4.78
CA PRO A 28 -1.59 5.93 5.49
C PRO A 28 -3.07 6.27 5.22
N ASP A 29 -3.42 7.57 5.13
CA ASP A 29 -4.78 8.01 4.81
C ASP A 29 -5.19 7.60 3.39
N LEU A 30 -4.24 7.60 2.45
CA LEU A 30 -4.45 7.11 1.09
C LEU A 30 -4.74 5.60 1.08
N ARG A 31 -3.93 4.79 1.79
CA ARG A 31 -4.16 3.34 1.90
C ARG A 31 -5.53 3.03 2.51
N ARG A 32 -5.88 3.71 3.61
CA ARG A 32 -7.18 3.57 4.26
C ARG A 32 -8.34 3.92 3.33
N ALA A 33 -8.21 4.97 2.52
CA ALA A 33 -9.25 5.34 1.55
C ALA A 33 -9.44 4.27 0.46
N ILE A 34 -8.35 3.66 -0.02
CA ILE A 34 -8.41 2.55 -0.99
C ILE A 34 -9.03 1.31 -0.33
N ALA A 35 -8.63 0.99 0.89
CA ALA A 35 -9.13 -0.15 1.65
C ALA A 35 -10.63 -0.05 1.95
N ASN A 36 -11.10 1.13 2.40
CA ASN A 36 -12.52 1.40 2.61
C ASN A 36 -13.32 1.21 1.32
N PHE A 37 -12.79 1.67 0.19
CA PHE A 37 -13.45 1.47 -1.11
C PHE A 37 -13.59 -0.02 -1.46
N VAL A 38 -12.52 -0.80 -1.30
CA VAL A 38 -12.53 -2.25 -1.56
C VAL A 38 -13.50 -2.98 -0.64
N THR A 39 -13.45 -2.68 0.67
CA THR A 39 -14.30 -3.33 1.68
C THR A 39 -15.77 -2.95 1.56
N ASP A 40 -16.08 -1.69 1.25
CA ASP A 40 -17.46 -1.25 0.96
C ASP A 40 -18.03 -1.98 -0.26
N LEU A 41 -17.25 -2.11 -1.34
CA LEU A 41 -17.67 -2.90 -2.50
C LEU A 41 -17.86 -4.37 -2.16
N ALA A 42 -16.99 -4.96 -1.33
CA ALA A 42 -17.13 -6.35 -0.91
C ALA A 42 -18.39 -6.59 -0.05
N ALA A 43 -18.79 -5.59 0.75
CA ALA A 43 -20.02 -5.61 1.52
C ALA A 43 -21.29 -5.31 0.68
N GLY A 44 -21.14 -4.93 -0.59
CA GLY A 44 -22.26 -4.48 -1.44
C GLY A 44 -22.78 -3.09 -1.07
N ASN A 45 -21.99 -2.30 -0.33
CA ASN A 45 -22.31 -0.92 0.00
C ASN A 45 -22.19 -0.03 -1.26
N PRO A 46 -23.01 1.03 -1.36
CA PRO A 46 -22.92 1.96 -2.47
C PRO A 46 -21.63 2.79 -2.40
N VAL A 47 -20.81 2.73 -3.46
CA VAL A 47 -19.58 3.53 -3.60
C VAL A 47 -19.74 4.64 -4.64
N ARG A 48 -19.03 5.75 -4.46
CA ARG A 48 -19.12 6.94 -5.34
C ARG A 48 -18.10 6.90 -6.50
N GLU A 49 -18.11 5.82 -7.25
CA GLU A 49 -17.36 5.71 -8.51
C GLU A 49 -18.07 6.45 -9.66
N ARG A 50 -17.30 6.89 -10.67
CA ARG A 50 -17.81 7.56 -11.86
C ARG A 50 -17.17 6.98 -13.11
N GLY A 51 -17.95 6.82 -14.17
CA GLY A 51 -17.42 6.52 -15.50
C GLY A 51 -16.94 7.78 -16.22
N PHE A 52 -16.19 7.59 -17.30
CA PHE A 52 -15.84 8.67 -18.22
C PHE A 52 -16.95 8.93 -19.24
N SER A 53 -17.16 10.19 -19.60
CA SER A 53 -17.96 10.56 -20.78
C SER A 53 -17.23 10.28 -22.09
N ASN A 54 -15.89 10.21 -22.06
CA ASN A 54 -15.06 9.94 -23.22
C ASN A 54 -15.24 8.47 -23.68
N PRO A 55 -15.69 8.21 -24.92
CA PRO A 55 -15.93 6.85 -25.43
C PRO A 55 -14.71 5.92 -25.40
N ARG A 56 -13.48 6.47 -25.50
CA ARG A 56 -12.25 5.67 -25.45
C ARG A 56 -11.97 5.08 -24.06
N LEU A 57 -12.51 5.71 -23.02
CA LEU A 57 -12.36 5.28 -21.63
C LEU A 57 -13.60 4.54 -21.11
N LYS A 58 -14.46 4.07 -22.03
CA LYS A 58 -15.66 3.31 -21.69
C LYS A 58 -15.28 2.05 -20.91
N GLY A 59 -15.97 1.82 -19.80
CA GLY A 59 -15.70 0.69 -18.90
C GLY A 59 -14.65 0.97 -17.82
N ILE A 60 -13.95 2.10 -17.90
CA ILE A 60 -13.02 2.56 -16.85
C ILE A 60 -13.78 3.43 -15.87
N MET A 61 -13.66 3.08 -14.60
CA MET A 61 -14.26 3.78 -13.49
C MET A 61 -13.18 4.55 -12.73
N HIS A 62 -13.57 5.63 -12.06
CA HIS A 62 -12.68 6.39 -11.21
C HIS A 62 -13.40 6.93 -9.97
N LEU A 63 -12.65 7.14 -8.89
CA LEU A 63 -13.14 7.77 -7.67
C LEU A 63 -12.11 8.75 -7.10
N ASN A 64 -12.59 9.64 -6.24
CA ASN A 64 -11.75 10.61 -5.53
C ASN A 64 -11.05 9.95 -4.35
N LEU A 65 -9.75 10.12 -4.27
CA LEU A 65 -8.93 9.80 -3.12
C LEU A 65 -8.48 11.10 -2.41
N PRO A 66 -7.91 11.01 -1.20
CA PRO A 66 -7.28 12.16 -0.55
C PRO A 66 -6.25 12.86 -1.44
N LYS A 67 -5.96 14.14 -1.12
CA LYS A 67 -4.93 14.96 -1.80
C LYS A 67 -5.14 15.12 -3.32
N ASP A 68 -6.40 15.25 -3.74
CA ASP A 68 -6.80 15.39 -5.14
C ASP A 68 -6.33 14.23 -6.05
N LEU A 69 -6.06 13.06 -5.47
CA LEU A 69 -5.74 11.86 -6.24
C LEU A 69 -7.01 11.20 -6.79
N ARG A 70 -6.83 10.44 -7.86
CA ARG A 70 -7.86 9.59 -8.47
C ARG A 70 -7.37 8.17 -8.53
N LEU A 71 -8.21 7.24 -8.07
CA LEU A 71 -8.04 5.82 -8.32
C LEU A 71 -8.80 5.46 -9.57
N PHE A 72 -8.11 4.88 -10.55
CA PHE A 72 -8.70 4.29 -11.75
C PHE A 72 -8.77 2.79 -11.59
N HIS A 73 -9.90 2.23 -11.99
CA HIS A 73 -10.20 0.82 -11.79
C HIS A 73 -11.17 0.33 -12.86
N VAL A 74 -11.17 -0.99 -13.04
CA VAL A 74 -12.08 -1.69 -13.94
C VAL A 74 -12.66 -2.90 -13.24
N TYR A 75 -13.68 -3.49 -13.87
CA TYR A 75 -14.30 -4.74 -13.44
C TYR A 75 -14.14 -5.75 -14.57
N PRO A 76 -13.04 -6.53 -14.59
CA PRO A 76 -12.80 -7.54 -15.63
C PRO A 76 -13.90 -8.61 -15.64
N GLU A 77 -14.42 -8.94 -14.45
CA GLU A 77 -15.53 -9.85 -14.20
C GLU A 77 -16.58 -9.15 -13.30
N SER A 78 -17.78 -9.71 -13.17
CA SER A 78 -18.84 -9.11 -12.35
C SER A 78 -18.51 -9.03 -10.86
N ASP A 79 -17.64 -9.91 -10.37
CA ASP A 79 -17.24 -10.08 -8.97
C ASP A 79 -15.78 -9.65 -8.70
N THR A 80 -15.08 -9.13 -9.72
CA THR A 80 -13.64 -8.84 -9.62
C THR A 80 -13.38 -7.35 -9.81
N LEU A 81 -12.74 -6.73 -8.83
CA LEU A 81 -12.23 -5.37 -8.92
C LEU A 81 -10.77 -5.40 -9.32
N ARG A 82 -10.39 -4.64 -10.36
CA ARG A 82 -8.99 -4.40 -10.67
C ARG A 82 -8.61 -2.95 -10.39
N LEU A 83 -7.70 -2.75 -9.45
CA LEU A 83 -7.03 -1.49 -9.18
C LEU A 83 -5.94 -1.27 -10.23
N CYS A 84 -6.04 -0.18 -10.98
CA CYS A 84 -5.19 0.03 -12.14
C CYS A 84 -4.13 1.13 -11.94
N LEU A 85 -4.52 2.29 -11.41
CA LEU A 85 -3.67 3.48 -11.40
C LEU A 85 -4.07 4.42 -10.28
N VAL A 86 -3.09 5.16 -9.74
CA VAL A 86 -3.33 6.28 -8.83
C VAL A 86 -2.64 7.51 -9.39
N ALA A 87 -3.39 8.58 -9.63
CA ALA A 87 -2.78 9.79 -10.17
C ALA A 87 -3.55 11.06 -9.82
N ASP A 88 -2.82 12.18 -9.82
CA ASP A 88 -3.35 13.51 -9.49
C ASP A 88 -4.41 13.95 -10.51
N HIS A 89 -5.52 14.47 -9.99
CA HIS A 89 -6.60 15.08 -10.76
C HIS A 89 -6.12 16.17 -11.72
N LYS A 90 -5.08 16.95 -11.35
CA LYS A 90 -4.51 18.03 -12.18
C LYS A 90 -3.74 17.52 -13.39
N VAL A 91 -3.26 16.27 -13.36
CA VAL A 91 -2.64 15.63 -14.54
C VAL A 91 -3.69 15.35 -15.62
N TYR A 92 -4.97 15.31 -15.24
CA TYR A 92 -6.08 14.97 -16.12
C TYR A 92 -6.99 16.18 -16.27
N GLY A 93 -6.73 16.98 -17.31
CA GLY A 93 -7.51 18.18 -17.61
C GLY A 93 -9.00 17.87 -17.70
N PHE A 94 -9.76 18.23 -16.68
CA PHE A 94 -11.22 18.17 -16.64
C PHE A 94 -11.74 19.60 -16.42
N ASN A 95 -12.83 19.96 -17.12
CA ASN A 95 -13.42 21.31 -17.23
C ASN A 95 -12.70 22.31 -18.16
N GLY A 96 -12.45 21.93 -19.42
CA GLY A 96 -12.18 22.90 -20.50
C GLY A 96 -10.83 23.63 -20.43
N LYS A 97 -10.03 23.39 -19.40
CA LYS A 97 -8.63 23.83 -19.32
C LYS A 97 -7.75 22.68 -19.82
N HIS A 98 -6.95 22.95 -20.86
CA HIS A 98 -6.06 22.01 -21.56
C HIS A 98 -6.72 21.03 -22.57
N MET A 99 -7.65 21.50 -23.40
CA MET A 99 -8.29 20.71 -24.47
C MET A 99 -7.33 19.98 -25.44
N GLY A 100 -6.04 20.35 -25.49
CA GLY A 100 -5.02 19.66 -26.30
C GLY A 100 -4.36 18.43 -25.65
N ARG A 101 -4.64 18.14 -24.36
CA ARG A 101 -4.01 17.02 -23.62
C ARG A 101 -4.96 15.85 -23.36
N GLU A 102 -6.24 15.97 -23.71
CA GLU A 102 -7.26 14.96 -23.41
C GLU A 102 -6.94 13.59 -24.04
N ALA A 103 -6.50 13.56 -25.30
CA ALA A 103 -6.11 12.32 -25.97
C ALA A 103 -4.91 11.65 -25.29
N ALA A 104 -3.85 12.42 -24.98
CA ALA A 104 -2.67 11.90 -24.30
C ALA A 104 -2.98 11.41 -22.87
N THR A 105 -3.87 12.11 -22.17
CA THR A 105 -4.43 11.71 -20.88
C THR A 105 -5.20 10.41 -20.99
N ALA A 106 -6.11 10.29 -21.97
CA ALA A 106 -6.87 9.07 -22.20
C ALA A 106 -5.96 7.89 -22.52
N ASP A 107 -4.93 8.10 -23.36
CA ASP A 107 -3.95 7.07 -23.68
C ASP A 107 -3.14 6.64 -22.45
N LYS A 108 -2.79 7.57 -21.56
CA LYS A 108 -2.12 7.25 -20.29
C LYS A 108 -2.99 6.38 -19.39
N ILE A 109 -4.26 6.76 -19.21
CA ILE A 109 -5.21 6.01 -18.39
C ILE A 109 -5.41 4.62 -18.99
N TRP A 110 -5.62 4.54 -20.30
CA TRP A 110 -5.85 3.28 -20.99
C TRP A 110 -4.64 2.34 -20.89
N ARG A 111 -3.43 2.82 -21.19
CA ARG A 111 -2.19 2.04 -21.02
C ARG A 111 -2.00 1.56 -19.59
N GLY A 112 -2.32 2.40 -18.61
CA GLY A 112 -2.19 2.04 -17.22
C GLY A 112 -3.21 1.00 -16.75
N VAL A 113 -4.41 1.00 -17.33
CA VAL A 113 -5.43 -0.04 -17.13
C VAL A 113 -5.04 -1.37 -17.78
N GLU A 114 -4.32 -1.33 -18.91
CA GLU A 114 -3.81 -2.51 -19.61
C GLU A 114 -2.55 -3.12 -18.98
N MET A 115 -1.93 -2.45 -17.99
CA MET A 115 -0.77 -3.00 -17.30
C MET A 115 -1.10 -4.37 -16.69
N PRO A 116 -0.12 -5.31 -16.70
CA PRO A 116 -0.33 -6.64 -16.16
C PRO A 116 -0.65 -6.58 -14.66
N VAL A 117 -1.41 -7.57 -14.19
CA VAL A 117 -1.67 -7.77 -12.77
C VAL A 117 -0.38 -8.19 -12.06
N ALA A 118 -0.11 -7.58 -10.92
CA ALA A 118 0.98 -7.93 -10.03
C ALA A 118 0.45 -8.17 -8.63
N VAL A 119 0.90 -9.27 -8.03
CA VAL A 119 0.33 -9.79 -6.79
C VAL A 119 0.88 -9.06 -5.56
N SER A 120 2.12 -8.59 -5.66
CA SER A 120 2.76 -7.79 -4.63
C SER A 120 3.65 -6.75 -5.31
N PRO A 121 3.84 -5.58 -4.69
CA PRO A 121 4.77 -4.59 -5.17
C PRO A 121 6.24 -4.91 -4.90
N PHE A 122 6.54 -5.88 -4.01
CA PHE A 122 7.90 -6.27 -3.64
C PHE A 122 8.76 -5.11 -3.11
N TRP A 123 8.25 -4.41 -2.08
CA TRP A 123 8.94 -3.27 -1.48
C TRP A 123 10.33 -3.64 -0.96
N LYS A 124 11.30 -2.78 -1.25
CA LYS A 124 12.70 -3.00 -0.86
C LYS A 124 13.01 -2.60 0.58
N ASN A 125 12.13 -1.82 1.20
CA ASN A 125 12.38 -1.22 2.51
C ASN A 125 11.08 -1.06 3.28
N LEU A 126 11.17 -1.20 4.61
CA LEU A 126 10.10 -0.92 5.56
C LEU A 126 10.56 0.19 6.48
N LYS A 127 9.76 1.24 6.64
CA LYS A 127 10.12 2.33 7.57
C LYS A 127 9.46 2.06 8.91
N TRP A 128 10.27 1.90 9.95
CA TRP A 128 9.80 1.69 11.32
C TRP A 128 10.53 2.62 12.30
N LYS A 129 9.81 3.12 13.31
CA LYS A 129 10.37 3.96 14.38
C LYS A 129 10.64 3.17 15.64
N THR A 130 9.73 2.25 15.97
CA THR A 130 9.85 1.32 17.10
C THR A 130 9.71 -0.11 16.57
N PRO A 131 10.36 -1.12 17.18
CA PRO A 131 10.29 -2.48 16.70
C PRO A 131 8.86 -3.05 16.80
N ALA A 132 8.09 -2.61 17.81
CA ALA A 132 6.69 -2.98 17.98
C ALA A 132 5.81 -2.67 16.75
N GLU A 133 6.14 -1.63 15.98
CA GLU A 133 5.40 -1.27 14.75
C GLU A 133 5.58 -2.29 13.61
N VAL A 134 6.62 -3.12 13.63
CA VAL A 134 7.01 -3.94 12.47
C VAL A 134 5.97 -5.01 12.16
N CYS A 135 5.54 -5.77 13.16
CA CYS A 135 4.60 -6.89 12.96
C CYS A 135 3.26 -6.43 12.40
N ASP A 136 2.78 -5.30 12.87
CA ASP A 136 1.49 -4.73 12.49
C ASP A 136 1.63 -3.76 11.30
N HIS A 137 2.84 -3.64 10.72
CA HIS A 137 3.06 -2.73 9.60
C HIS A 137 2.36 -3.26 8.34
N PRO A 138 1.44 -2.49 7.72
CA PRO A 138 0.62 -2.98 6.61
C PRO A 138 1.41 -3.33 5.35
N GLU A 139 2.62 -2.79 5.22
CA GLU A 139 3.54 -3.08 4.09
C GLU A 139 4.46 -4.30 4.32
N LEU A 140 4.48 -4.92 5.52
CA LEU A 140 5.40 -6.04 5.79
C LEU A 140 5.17 -7.21 4.82
N ALA A 141 3.90 -7.55 4.58
CA ALA A 141 3.50 -8.60 3.65
C ALA A 141 3.73 -8.26 2.16
N GLU A 142 4.04 -7.00 1.87
CA GLU A 142 4.27 -6.46 0.52
C GLU A 142 5.77 -6.36 0.17
N MET A 143 6.65 -6.69 1.13
CA MET A 143 8.10 -6.60 0.95
C MET A 143 8.65 -7.67 0.01
N SER A 144 9.79 -7.36 -0.61
CA SER A 144 10.60 -8.35 -1.33
C SER A 144 11.41 -9.22 -0.37
N VAL A 145 11.89 -10.36 -0.87
CA VAL A 145 12.81 -11.23 -0.11
C VAL A 145 14.06 -10.46 0.34
N ASP A 146 14.66 -9.69 -0.57
CA ASP A 146 15.83 -8.88 -0.25
C ASP A 146 15.50 -7.79 0.76
N GLY A 147 14.33 -7.15 0.64
CA GLY A 147 13.87 -6.13 1.58
C GLY A 147 13.63 -6.69 2.98
N LEU A 148 13.04 -7.88 3.10
CA LEU A 148 12.83 -8.54 4.39
C LEU A 148 14.16 -8.97 5.03
N ARG A 149 15.12 -9.43 4.25
CA ARG A 149 16.49 -9.72 4.74
C ARG A 149 17.16 -8.45 5.26
N SER A 150 17.10 -7.36 4.50
CA SER A 150 17.63 -6.08 4.98
C SER A 150 16.91 -5.56 6.22
N LEU A 151 15.60 -5.80 6.37
CA LEU A 151 14.88 -5.46 7.60
C LEU A 151 15.38 -6.26 8.80
N ILE A 152 15.65 -7.56 8.63
CA ILE A 152 16.24 -8.40 9.68
C ILE A 152 17.62 -7.86 10.07
N ASP A 153 18.48 -7.58 9.09
CA ASP A 153 19.82 -7.01 9.33
C ASP A 153 19.73 -5.65 10.06
N ASP A 154 18.76 -4.80 9.70
CA ASP A 154 18.52 -3.50 10.36
C ASP A 154 18.06 -3.69 11.82
N LEU A 155 17.28 -4.73 12.12
CA LEU A 155 16.83 -5.05 13.48
C LEU A 155 17.98 -5.62 14.32
N ASP A 156 18.81 -6.49 13.76
CA ASP A 156 20.02 -7.01 14.41
C ASP A 156 21.01 -5.88 14.75
N GLN A 157 21.25 -4.95 13.81
CA GLN A 157 22.11 -3.80 14.05
C GLN A 157 21.58 -2.86 15.15
N GLU A 158 20.25 -2.74 15.30
CA GLU A 158 19.67 -1.99 16.40
C GLU A 158 19.89 -2.70 17.74
N ALA A 159 19.84 -4.03 17.80
CA ALA A 159 20.15 -4.81 18.99
C ALA A 159 21.63 -4.66 19.42
N ASP A 160 22.53 -4.39 18.47
CA ASP A 160 23.95 -4.16 18.78
C ASP A 160 24.26 -2.71 19.19
N SER A 161 23.51 -1.72 18.68
CA SER A 161 23.88 -0.30 18.77
C SER A 161 22.94 0.58 19.60
N TRP A 162 21.68 0.19 19.75
CA TRP A 162 20.64 0.89 20.52
C TRP A 162 20.41 2.36 20.10
N GLN A 163 20.75 2.71 18.86
CA GLN A 163 20.71 4.09 18.37
C GLN A 163 19.28 4.60 18.19
N LYS A 164 18.34 3.75 17.76
CA LYS A 164 16.94 4.14 17.68
C LYS A 164 16.31 4.23 19.06
N LEU A 165 16.64 3.32 19.98
CA LEU A 165 16.15 3.36 21.36
C LEU A 165 16.59 4.66 22.08
N THR A 166 17.88 5.00 22.04
CA THR A 166 18.40 6.24 22.64
C THR A 166 17.74 7.49 22.06
N ARG A 167 17.54 7.55 20.73
CA ARG A 167 16.80 8.63 20.07
C ARG A 167 15.31 8.66 20.44
N HIS A 168 14.69 7.51 20.61
CA HIS A 168 13.28 7.38 20.99
C HIS A 168 13.03 7.91 22.40
N LEU A 169 13.88 7.51 23.35
CA LEU A 169 13.83 7.95 24.75
C LEU A 169 14.42 9.35 24.97
N LYS A 170 15.15 9.89 23.97
CA LYS A 170 15.86 11.18 24.03
C LYS A 170 16.91 11.21 25.16
N VAL A 171 17.69 10.14 25.24
CA VAL A 171 18.82 10.01 26.17
C VAL A 171 20.14 10.03 25.41
N ASP A 172 21.21 10.45 26.09
CA ASP A 172 22.53 10.67 25.46
C ASP A 172 23.33 9.39 25.28
N GLY A 173 23.07 8.36 26.09
CA GLY A 173 23.77 7.09 26.04
C GLY A 173 22.95 5.91 26.56
N ILE A 174 23.50 4.70 26.38
CA ILE A 174 22.86 3.45 26.81
C ILE A 174 22.72 3.37 28.33
N ASP A 175 23.67 3.94 29.08
CA ASP A 175 23.69 3.91 30.55
C ASP A 175 22.53 4.69 31.19
N ASP A 176 21.91 5.61 30.43
CA ASP A 176 20.78 6.42 30.86
C ASP A 176 19.42 5.77 30.56
N ILE A 177 19.41 4.59 29.92
CA ILE A 177 18.18 3.88 29.57
C ILE A 177 17.64 3.15 30.81
N PRO A 178 16.39 3.39 31.21
CA PRO A 178 15.77 2.61 32.27
C PRO A 178 15.70 1.13 31.88
N LEU A 179 16.10 0.23 32.79
CA LEU A 179 16.15 -1.23 32.53
C LEU A 179 14.86 -1.77 31.92
N LYS A 180 13.70 -1.30 32.38
CA LYS A 180 12.39 -1.72 31.86
C LYS A 180 12.19 -1.34 30.39
N ASP A 181 12.60 -0.14 29.99
CA ASP A 181 12.46 0.32 28.60
C ASP A 181 13.43 -0.46 27.69
N PHE A 182 14.61 -0.79 28.20
CA PHE A 182 15.56 -1.67 27.53
C PHE A 182 14.98 -3.08 27.31
N GLU A 183 14.46 -3.71 28.36
CA GLU A 183 13.84 -5.05 28.29
C GLU A 183 12.67 -5.07 27.30
N THR A 184 11.79 -4.07 27.37
CA THR A 184 10.64 -3.95 26.47
C THR A 184 11.09 -3.82 25.01
N TRP A 185 12.09 -2.98 24.75
CA TRP A 185 12.61 -2.80 23.40
C TRP A 185 13.30 -4.05 22.85
N SER A 186 14.02 -4.78 23.71
CA SER A 186 14.64 -6.06 23.34
C SER A 186 13.59 -7.11 22.97
N ASP A 187 12.53 -7.24 23.77
CA ASP A 187 11.42 -8.16 23.49
C ASP A 187 10.72 -7.79 22.16
N ASP A 188 10.51 -6.48 21.93
CA ASP A 188 9.91 -5.99 20.68
C ASP A 188 10.82 -6.25 19.46
N LEU A 189 12.15 -6.16 19.61
CA LEU A 189 13.11 -6.50 18.54
C LEU A 189 13.02 -7.97 18.15
N ILE A 190 13.01 -8.88 19.14
CA ILE A 190 12.87 -10.33 18.91
C ILE A 190 11.56 -10.60 18.17
N ARG A 191 10.46 -10.02 18.64
CA ARG A 191 9.14 -10.19 18.01
C ARG A 191 9.13 -9.65 16.58
N ALA A 192 9.73 -8.48 16.34
CA ALA A 192 9.83 -7.89 15.00
C ALA A 192 10.60 -8.79 14.02
N GLN A 193 11.70 -9.41 14.49
CA GLN A 193 12.47 -10.36 13.70
C GLN A 193 11.66 -11.60 13.35
N ASP A 194 10.98 -12.20 14.34
CA ASP A 194 10.11 -13.36 14.12
C ASP A 194 9.03 -13.06 13.06
N CYS A 195 8.41 -11.87 13.11
CA CYS A 195 7.44 -11.43 12.10
C CYS A 195 8.05 -11.30 10.69
N ALA A 196 9.28 -10.78 10.57
CA ALA A 196 9.98 -10.68 9.29
C ALA A 196 10.34 -12.07 8.74
N TYR A 197 10.83 -12.99 9.58
CA TYR A 197 11.10 -14.39 9.20
C TYR A 197 9.82 -15.12 8.76
N ASN A 198 8.73 -14.98 9.51
CA ASN A 198 7.44 -15.57 9.15
C ASN A 198 6.92 -15.03 7.80
N SER A 199 7.17 -13.76 7.51
CA SER A 199 6.82 -13.14 6.22
C SER A 199 7.66 -13.71 5.08
N LEU A 200 8.97 -13.92 5.30
CA LEU A 200 9.85 -14.60 4.33
C LEU A 200 9.36 -16.01 4.02
N GLU A 201 9.04 -16.80 5.04
CA GLU A 201 8.50 -18.14 4.86
C GLU A 201 7.18 -18.12 4.09
N THR A 202 6.30 -17.16 4.41
CA THR A 202 5.00 -17.01 3.75
C THR A 202 5.17 -16.72 2.27
N ILE A 203 6.12 -15.84 1.89
CA ILE A 203 6.42 -15.55 0.48
C ILE A 203 6.97 -16.80 -0.22
N ALA A 204 7.89 -17.51 0.41
CA ALA A 204 8.48 -18.73 -0.14
C ALA A 204 7.45 -19.86 -0.35
N LYS A 205 6.51 -20.01 0.59
CA LYS A 205 5.45 -21.02 0.54
C LYS A 205 4.34 -20.67 -0.45
N ASN A 206 3.97 -19.40 -0.54
CA ASN A 206 2.72 -19.03 -1.19
C ASN A 206 2.84 -18.48 -2.60
N ALA A 207 4.04 -18.18 -3.13
CA ALA A 207 4.27 -17.67 -4.49
C ALA A 207 3.04 -16.92 -5.03
N ARG A 208 2.59 -15.91 -4.28
CA ARG A 208 1.17 -15.50 -4.25
C ARG A 208 0.69 -15.18 -5.67
N GLY A 209 -0.47 -15.73 -6.06
CA GLY A 209 -1.05 -15.58 -7.39
C GLY A 209 -2.09 -14.45 -7.52
N LYS A 210 -2.75 -14.02 -6.43
CA LYS A 210 -3.81 -12.97 -6.39
C LYS A 210 -3.94 -12.35 -4.99
N LEU A 211 -4.45 -11.11 -4.91
CA LEU A 211 -4.84 -10.45 -3.66
C LEU A 211 -6.27 -10.85 -3.26
N SER A 212 -6.52 -10.98 -1.98
CA SER A 212 -7.84 -11.17 -1.38
C SER A 212 -8.42 -9.85 -0.87
N VAL A 213 -9.72 -9.83 -0.59
CA VAL A 213 -10.34 -8.68 0.11
C VAL A 213 -9.73 -8.51 1.50
N ASP A 214 -9.39 -9.61 2.17
CA ASP A 214 -8.83 -9.59 3.53
C ASP A 214 -7.46 -8.93 3.59
N ASP A 215 -6.65 -9.01 2.53
CA ASP A 215 -5.37 -8.31 2.42
C ASP A 215 -5.52 -6.78 2.54
N PHE A 216 -6.70 -6.24 2.19
CA PHE A 216 -7.00 -4.81 2.34
C PHE A 216 -7.53 -4.45 3.73
N SER A 217 -7.95 -5.41 4.54
CA SER A 217 -8.42 -5.11 5.91
C SER A 217 -7.29 -4.56 6.78
N VAL A 218 -6.06 -5.06 6.57
CA VAL A 218 -4.85 -4.59 7.27
C VAL A 218 -4.53 -3.12 6.94
N TRP A 219 -4.96 -2.63 5.78
CA TRP A 219 -4.75 -1.23 5.38
C TRP A 219 -5.71 -0.25 6.10
N CYS A 220 -6.76 -0.75 6.76
CA CYS A 220 -7.68 0.06 7.52
C CYS A 220 -7.13 0.44 8.91
N GLU A 221 -6.14 -0.30 9.41
CA GLU A 221 -5.60 -0.13 10.76
C GLU A 221 -4.78 1.18 10.89
N PRO A 222 -4.79 1.81 12.09
CA PRO A 222 -4.24 3.15 12.32
C PRO A 222 -2.72 3.27 12.23
#